data_AF-A0A6H1ZX90-F1
#
_entry.id   AF-A0A6H1ZX90-F1
#
_cell.length_a   1.000
_cell.length_b   1.000
_cell.length_c   1.000
_cell.angle_alpha   90.00
_cell.angle_beta   90.00
_cell.angle_gamma   90.00
#
_symmetry.space_group_name_H-M   'P 1'
#
loop_
_entity.id
_entity.type
_entity.pdbx_description
1 polymer ?
#
loop_
_entity_poly.entity_id
_entity_poly.type
_entity_poly.pdbx_seq_one_letter_code
_entity_poly.pdbx_strand_id
1 'polypeptide(L)' 'MSLIEDVPEELRSADKLDEFLVYLRVVPLPLHTKKYLLLDWCEFTGVPMSRELAERVGLPLEI' A
#
# COMPACT_ATOMS: atom_id res chain seq x y z
N MET A 1 6.66 7.10 -12.21
CA MET A 1 7.71 6.41 -11.43
C MET A 1 6.99 5.55 -10.44
N SER A 2 7.25 4.24 -10.44
CA SER A 2 6.67 3.34 -9.45
C SER A 2 7.44 3.48 -8.13
N LEU A 3 6.73 3.49 -7.01
CA LEU A 3 7.26 3.49 -5.64
C LEU A 3 7.45 2.06 -5.11
N ILE A 4 7.21 1.03 -5.92
CA ILE A 4 7.32 -0.37 -5.49
C ILE A 4 8.74 -0.72 -5.04
N GLU A 5 9.76 -0.05 -5.61
CA GLU A 5 11.16 -0.24 -5.23
C GLU A 5 11.45 0.22 -3.79
N ASP A 6 10.60 1.08 -3.22
CA ASP A 6 10.68 1.54 -1.82
C ASP A 6 10.00 0.57 -0.82
N VAL A 7 9.26 -0.42 -1.32
CA VAL A 7 8.66 -1.48 -0.50
C VAL A 7 9.71 -2.56 -0.25
N PRO A 8 9.92 -3.06 0.97
CA PRO A 8 10.78 -4.23 1.21
C PRO A 8 10.40 -5.42 0.33
N GLU A 9 11.38 -6.09 -0.29
CA GLU A 9 11.14 -7.15 -1.28
C GLU A 9 10.26 -8.28 -0.70
N GLU A 10 10.47 -8.62 0.56
CA GLU A 10 9.72 -9.63 1.30
C GLU A 10 8.25 -9.30 1.52
N LEU A 11 7.84 -8.05 1.27
CA LEU A 11 6.45 -7.60 1.35
C LEU A 11 5.80 -7.42 -0.04
N ARG A 12 6.54 -7.61 -1.14
CA ARG A 12 6.04 -7.41 -2.52
C ARG A 12 5.31 -8.64 -3.07
N SER A 13 4.42 -9.24 -2.29
CA SER A 13 3.64 -10.40 -2.72
C SER A 13 2.23 -10.36 -2.16
N ALA A 14 1.26 -10.88 -2.90
CA ALA A 14 -0.16 -10.83 -2.53
C ALA A 14 -0.46 -11.55 -1.20
N ASP A 15 0.32 -12.58 -0.85
CA ASP A 15 0.20 -13.31 0.43
C ASP A 15 0.68 -12.49 1.64
N LYS A 16 1.31 -11.32 1.41
CA LYS A 16 1.85 -10.41 2.43
C LYS A 16 0.97 -9.19 2.67
N LEU A 17 -0.30 -9.27 2.27
CA LEU A 17 -1.22 -8.14 2.36
C LEU A 17 -1.28 -7.54 3.77
N ASP A 18 -1.45 -8.37 4.80
CA ASP A 18 -1.62 -7.86 6.16
C ASP A 18 -0.33 -7.22 6.70
N GLU A 19 0.82 -7.83 6.45
CA GLU A 19 2.13 -7.29 6.82
C GLU A 19 2.43 -5.99 6.07
N PHE A 20 2.11 -5.94 4.78
CA PHE A 20 2.26 -4.73 3.97
C PHE A 20 1.40 -3.58 4.48
N LEU A 21 0.13 -3.83 4.84
CA LEU A 21 -0.74 -2.78 5.38
C LEU A 21 -0.25 -2.28 6.75
N VAL A 22 0.30 -3.17 7.59
CA VAL A 22 0.94 -2.77 8.85
C VAL A 22 2.16 -1.91 8.58
N TYR A 23 3.04 -2.33 7.68
CA TYR A 23 4.20 -1.55 7.21
C TYR A 23 3.79 -0.16 6.74
N LEU A 24 2.80 -0.09 5.85
CA LEU A 24 2.32 1.16 5.29
C LEU A 24 1.70 2.09 6.35
N ARG A 25 1.07 1.53 7.38
CA ARG A 25 0.51 2.32 8.48
C ARG A 25 1.62 2.98 9.31
N VAL A 26 2.71 2.27 9.58
CA VAL A 26 3.79 2.74 10.49
C VAL A 26 4.88 3.54 9.79
N VAL A 27 5.08 3.38 8.48
CA VAL A 27 6.15 4.08 7.76
C VAL A 27 5.92 5.61 7.85
N PRO A 28 6.96 6.42 8.13
CA PRO A 28 6.83 7.87 8.34
C PRO A 28 6.76 8.62 6.99
N LEU A 29 5.81 8.24 6.14
CA LEU A 29 5.55 8.88 4.86
C LEU A 29 4.30 9.77 4.92
N PRO A 30 4.23 10.84 4.12
CA PRO A 30 2.99 11.60 3.94
C PRO A 30 1.84 10.71 3.44
N LEU A 31 0.59 11.06 3.81
CA LEU A 31 -0.61 10.31 3.40
C LEU A 31 -0.73 10.17 1.87
N HIS A 32 -0.41 11.23 1.12
CA HIS A 32 -0.44 11.17 -0.35
C HIS A 32 0.56 10.13 -0.88
N THR A 33 1.78 10.08 -0.34
CA THR A 33 2.79 9.07 -0.73
C THR A 33 2.32 7.67 -0.38
N LYS A 34 1.74 7.47 0.80
CA LYS A 34 1.17 6.18 1.20
C LYS A 34 0.06 5.71 0.28
N LYS A 35 -0.79 6.63 -0.22
CA LYS A 35 -1.83 6.33 -1.21
C LYS A 35 -1.22 5.78 -2.50
N TYR A 36 -0.21 6.45 -3.04
CA TYR A 36 0.47 5.97 -4.24
C TYR A 36 1.20 4.65 -4.01
N LEU A 37 1.84 4.47 -2.85
CA LEU A 37 2.52 3.23 -2.50
C LEU A 37 1.56 2.03 -2.41
N LEU A 38 0.36 2.23 -1.84
CA LEU A 38 -0.69 1.20 -1.80
C LEU A 38 -1.20 0.86 -3.21
N LEU A 39 -1.40 1.88 -4.06
CA LEU A 39 -1.85 1.68 -5.44
C LEU A 39 -0.83 0.88 -6.25
N ASP A 40 0.44 1.28 -6.21
CA ASP A 40 1.52 0.60 -6.91
C ASP A 40 1.70 -0.84 -6.41
N TRP A 41 1.55 -1.06 -5.09
CA TRP A 41 1.61 -2.40 -4.52
C TRP A 41 0.44 -3.28 -4.97
N CYS A 42 -0.78 -2.74 -5.00
CA CYS A 42 -1.97 -3.43 -5.51
C CYS A 42 -1.80 -3.79 -7.00
N GLU A 43 -1.30 -2.86 -7.82
CA GLU A 43 -1.01 -3.10 -9.24
C GLU A 43 0.06 -4.18 -9.41
N PHE A 44 1.15 -4.10 -8.63
CA PHE A 44 2.26 -5.06 -8.70
C PHE A 44 1.87 -6.48 -8.28
N THR A 45 1.09 -6.61 -7.21
CA THR A 45 0.70 -7.91 -6.63
C THR A 45 -0.57 -8.49 -7.24
N GLY A 46 -1.33 -7.69 -8.00
CA GLY A 46 -2.63 -8.06 -8.54
C GLY A 46 -3.76 -8.05 -7.50
N VAL A 47 -3.51 -7.57 -6.28
CA VAL A 47 -4.55 -7.40 -5.26
C VAL A 47 -5.45 -6.22 -5.66
N PRO A 48 -6.78 -6.42 -5.77
CA PRO A 48 -7.68 -5.33 -6.13
C PRO A 48 -7.69 -4.23 -5.07
N MET A 49 -7.46 -3.00 -5.52
CA MET A 49 -7.61 -1.84 -4.63
C MET A 49 -9.07 -1.69 -4.20
N SER A 50 -9.30 -1.54 -2.90
CA SER A 50 -10.65 -1.40 -2.32
C SER A 50 -10.70 -0.29 -1.27
N ARG A 51 -11.93 0.17 -0.99
CA ARG A 51 -12.19 1.13 0.10
C ARG A 51 -11.70 0.60 1.45
N GLU A 52 -11.94 -0.68 1.72
CA GLU A 52 -11.52 -1.34 2.96
C GLU A 52 -10.00 -1.27 3.15
N LEU A 53 -9.22 -1.51 2.09
CA LEU A 53 -7.76 -1.42 2.17
C LEU A 53 -7.29 0.00 2.51
N ALA A 54 -7.88 1.02 1.87
CA ALA A 54 -7.57 2.42 2.14
C ALA A 54 -7.92 2.80 3.61
N GLU A 55 -9.08 2.37 4.10
CA GLU A 55 -9.51 2.60 5.48
C GLU A 55 -8.57 1.92 6.49
N ARG A 56 -8.12 0.69 6.19
CA ARG A 56 -7.15 -0.03 7.03
C ARG A 56 -5.83 0.73 7.16
N VAL A 57 -5.43 1.57 6.23
CA VAL A 57 -4.19 2.38 6.37
C VAL A 57 -4.46 3.84 6.70
N GLY A 58 -5.71 4.21 6.99
CA GLY A 58 -6.12 5.56 7.37
C GLY A 58 -6.04 6.56 6.22
N LEU A 59 -6.16 6.10 4.98
CA LEU A 59 -6.13 6.95 3.80
C LEU A 59 -7.53 7.50 3.49
N PRO A 60 -7.68 8.84 3.32
CA PRO A 60 -8.94 9.42 2.87
C PRO A 60 -9.24 8.98 1.44
N LEU A 61 -10.43 8.42 1.22
CA LEU A 61 -10.92 8.07 -0.10
C LEU A 61 -11.51 9.28 -0.79
N GLU A 62 -10.65 10.05 -1.44
CA GLU A 62 -11.02 10.81 -2.62
C GLU A 62 -10.71 9.89 -3.82
N ILE A 63 -11.72 9.12 -4.26
CA ILE A 63 -11.69 8.40 -5.53
C ILE A 63 -12.11 9.38 -6.62
#